data_AF-A0AAD4VK38-F1
#
_entry.id   AF-A0AAD4VK38-F1
#
_cell.length_a   1.000
_cell.length_b   1.000
_cell.length_c   1.000
_cell.angle_alpha   90.00
_cell.angle_beta   90.00
_cell.angle_gamma   90.00
#
_symmetry.space_group_name_H-M   'P 1'
#
loop_
_entity.id
_entity.type
_entity.pdbx_description
1 polymer ?
#
loop_
_entity_poly.entity_id
_entity_poly.type
_entity_poly.pdbx_seq_one_letter_code
_entity_poly.pdbx_strand_id
1 'polypeptide(L)'
;MFSKLVIFILVSLAAAEDLSFIYNGFRSDNLSLDGIAGVTPNGLLRLTNDTKQNQGHAFYPHPETFKNSSNGTVFSFSTTFVFVIRSEYADLSAHGMAFVVAPTRGLPGALPRQYLGLFNETNNGNATNHVFALEINTNHVFATKMNGKAQELSQLPKLPRIGADKIY
;
A
#
# COMPACT_ATOMS: atom_id res chain seq x y z
N MET A 1 -5.55 -50.16 31.43
CA MET A 1 -4.71 -49.17 30.70
C MET A 1 -5.44 -47.85 30.74
N PHE A 2 -4.89 -46.83 31.40
CA PHE A 2 -5.47 -45.49 31.41
C PHE A 2 -4.80 -44.66 30.31
N SER A 3 -5.59 -44.17 29.34
CA SER A 3 -5.11 -43.24 28.31
C SER A 3 -5.18 -41.81 28.86
N LYS A 4 -4.07 -41.07 28.84
CA LYS A 4 -4.03 -39.65 29.19
C LYS A 4 -4.26 -38.81 27.94
N LEU A 5 -5.34 -38.03 27.94
CA LEU A 5 -5.60 -36.99 26.95
C LEU A 5 -4.81 -35.74 27.33
N VAL A 6 -3.92 -35.27 26.46
CA VAL A 6 -3.20 -34.00 26.61
C VAL A 6 -3.84 -32.99 25.67
N ILE A 7 -4.46 -31.95 26.24
CA ILE A 7 -5.03 -30.82 25.49
C ILE A 7 -3.96 -29.72 25.45
N PHE A 8 -3.44 -29.42 24.26
CA PHE A 8 -2.63 -28.23 24.02
C PHE A 8 -3.56 -27.04 23.80
N ILE A 9 -3.75 -26.22 24.84
CA ILE A 9 -4.37 -24.91 24.67
C ILE A 9 -3.30 -23.97 24.10
N LEU A 10 -3.34 -23.75 22.78
CA LEU A 10 -2.61 -22.65 22.15
C LEU A 10 -3.35 -21.35 22.52
N VAL A 11 -3.01 -20.79 23.68
CA VAL A 11 -3.34 -19.39 23.98
C VAL A 11 -2.43 -18.55 23.09
N SER A 12 -2.93 -18.08 21.95
CA SER A 12 -2.28 -16.98 21.24
C SER A 12 -2.52 -15.71 22.07
N LEU A 13 -1.51 -15.34 22.85
CA LEU A 13 -1.49 -14.05 23.50
C LEU A 13 -1.25 -13.03 22.38
N ALA A 14 -2.33 -12.44 21.86
CA ALA A 14 -2.22 -11.29 20.97
C ALA A 14 -1.77 -10.09 21.81
N ALA A 15 -0.47 -10.00 22.06
CA ALA A 15 0.14 -8.74 22.46
C ALA A 15 0.00 -7.80 21.25
N ALA A 16 -0.70 -6.69 21.43
CA ALA A 16 -0.58 -5.56 20.53
C ALA A 16 0.83 -4.99 20.76
N GLU A 17 1.84 -5.59 20.13
CA GLU A 17 3.15 -4.95 20.04
C GLU A 17 2.98 -3.73 19.12
N ASP A 18 3.39 -2.56 19.60
CA ASP A 18 3.49 -1.35 18.77
C ASP A 18 4.52 -1.61 17.67
N LEU A 19 4.07 -2.20 16.56
CA LEU A 19 4.94 -2.43 15.42
C LEU A 19 5.35 -1.08 14.84
N SER A 20 6.65 -0.82 14.90
CA SER A 20 7.28 0.29 14.21
C SER A 20 8.47 -0.21 13.41
N PHE A 21 8.60 0.28 12.18
CA PHE A 21 9.73 0.00 11.32
C PHE A 21 10.08 1.25 10.52
N ILE A 22 11.37 1.40 10.21
CA ILE A 22 11.90 2.51 9.43
C ILE A 22 12.85 1.93 8.38
N TYR A 23 12.64 2.32 7.13
CA TYR A 23 13.52 1.99 6.02
C TYR A 23 14.21 3.25 5.52
N ASN A 24 15.51 3.39 5.80
CA ASN A 24 16.36 4.47 5.30
C ASN A 24 17.03 4.11 3.95
N GLY A 25 16.53 3.07 3.28
CA GLY A 25 17.04 2.50 2.05
C GLY A 25 16.79 0.99 2.02
N PHE A 26 16.67 0.41 0.82
CA PHE A 26 16.04 -0.90 0.59
C PHE A 26 16.99 -2.05 0.24
N ARG A 27 18.32 -1.83 0.29
CA ARG A 27 19.36 -2.78 -0.20
C ARG A 27 19.35 -4.15 0.49
N SER A 28 18.90 -4.23 1.74
CA SER A 28 18.93 -5.44 2.55
C SER A 28 17.59 -5.72 3.22
N ASP A 29 16.53 -5.05 2.75
CA ASP A 29 15.22 -5.18 3.35
C ASP A 29 14.49 -6.38 2.78
N ASN A 30 13.86 -7.12 3.68
CA ASN A 30 13.03 -8.26 3.32
C ASN A 30 11.67 -7.77 2.82
N LEU A 31 11.59 -7.10 1.68
CA LEU A 31 10.29 -6.74 1.08
C LEU A 31 9.78 -7.89 0.20
N SER A 32 8.48 -8.14 0.27
CA SER A 32 7.79 -8.98 -0.70
C SER A 32 7.53 -8.14 -1.95
N LEU A 33 8.36 -8.34 -2.98
CA LEU A 33 8.23 -7.66 -4.27
C LEU A 33 7.40 -8.50 -5.24
N ASP A 34 6.57 -7.83 -6.05
CA ASP A 34 5.76 -8.44 -7.11
C ASP A 34 5.76 -7.55 -8.37
N GLY A 35 5.44 -8.13 -9.51
CA GLY A 35 5.48 -7.47 -10.81
C GLY A 35 6.91 -7.05 -11.20
N ILE A 36 7.06 -5.82 -11.69
CA ILE A 36 8.37 -5.27 -12.09
C ILE A 36 9.10 -4.50 -10.97
N ALA A 37 8.58 -4.55 -9.74
CA ALA A 37 9.19 -3.86 -8.62
C ALA A 37 10.58 -4.43 -8.31
N GLY A 38 11.51 -3.56 -7.95
CA GLY A 38 12.88 -3.96 -7.64
C GLY A 38 13.61 -2.92 -6.81
N VAL A 39 14.73 -3.34 -6.21
CA VAL A 39 15.64 -2.44 -5.51
C VAL A 39 16.80 -2.09 -6.44
N THR A 40 17.08 -0.81 -6.61
CA THR A 40 18.18 -0.35 -7.44
C THR A 40 19.54 -0.66 -6.80
N PRO A 41 20.65 -0.65 -7.56
CA PRO A 41 21.97 -0.85 -6.99
C PRO A 41 22.32 0.13 -5.88
N ASN A 42 21.77 1.35 -5.86
CA ASN A 42 21.94 2.34 -4.79
C ASN A 42 20.91 2.24 -3.64
N GLY A 43 20.05 1.22 -3.63
CA GLY A 43 19.13 0.94 -2.51
C GLY A 43 17.82 1.72 -2.54
N LEU A 44 17.38 2.19 -3.69
CA LEU A 44 16.05 2.78 -3.84
C LEU A 44 15.04 1.71 -4.21
N LEU A 45 13.88 1.73 -3.59
CA LEU A 45 12.74 0.93 -4.03
C LEU A 45 12.15 1.57 -5.29
N ARG A 46 12.13 0.81 -6.37
CA ARG A 46 11.55 1.22 -7.65
C ARG A 46 10.35 0.32 -7.94
N LEU A 47 9.14 0.87 -7.83
CA LEU A 47 7.90 0.14 -8.12
C LEU A 47 7.72 -0.10 -9.63
N THR A 48 8.06 0.87 -10.46
CA THR A 48 7.95 0.78 -11.93
C THR A 48 9.14 1.46 -12.62
N ASN A 49 9.32 1.18 -13.90
CA ASN A 49 10.31 1.80 -14.78
C ASN A 49 9.63 2.24 -16.10
N ASP A 50 10.43 2.62 -17.10
CA ASP A 50 9.93 3.09 -18.40
C ASP A 50 9.23 1.99 -19.24
N THR A 51 9.10 0.76 -18.70
CA THR A 51 8.31 -0.30 -19.34
C THR A 51 6.84 0.07 -19.31
N LYS A 52 6.26 0.24 -20.50
CA LYS A 52 4.86 0.63 -20.68
C LYS A 52 3.92 -0.45 -20.15
N GLN A 53 2.78 0.01 -19.63
CA GLN A 53 1.66 -0.84 -19.22
C GLN A 53 2.06 -1.96 -18.24
N ASN A 54 2.88 -1.62 -17.25
CA ASN A 54 3.29 -2.56 -16.20
C ASN A 54 2.91 -2.06 -14.81
N GLN A 55 3.05 -2.95 -13.83
CA GLN A 55 2.79 -2.69 -12.43
C GLN A 55 3.87 -3.34 -11.57
N GLY A 56 4.09 -2.81 -10.38
CA GLY A 56 4.94 -3.43 -9.39
C GLY A 56 4.45 -3.11 -7.99
N HIS A 57 4.69 -4.04 -7.09
CA HIS A 57 4.25 -3.94 -5.70
C HIS A 57 5.42 -4.24 -4.77
N ALA A 58 5.35 -3.63 -3.59
CA ALA A 58 6.26 -3.92 -2.50
C ALA A 58 5.46 -3.96 -1.20
N PHE A 59 5.45 -5.13 -0.56
CA PHE A 59 4.75 -5.34 0.70
C PHE A 59 5.73 -5.64 1.83
N TYR A 60 5.40 -5.17 3.02
CA TYR A 60 6.06 -5.60 4.26
C TYR A 60 5.90 -7.13 4.44
N PRO A 61 6.96 -7.86 4.83
CA PRO A 61 7.01 -9.33 4.77
C PRO A 61 6.29 -10.03 5.93
N HIS A 62 5.77 -9.30 6.92
CA HIS A 62 4.96 -9.84 8.02
C HIS A 62 3.55 -9.24 7.97
N PRO A 63 2.46 -10.03 8.05
CA PRO A 63 1.12 -9.48 7.97
C PRO A 63 0.75 -8.88 9.31
N GLU A 64 0.04 -7.75 9.28
CA GLU A 64 -0.30 -7.01 10.49
C GLU A 64 -1.78 -7.02 10.79
N THR A 65 -2.09 -7.10 12.08
CA THR A 65 -3.47 -7.13 12.55
C THR A 65 -3.96 -5.70 12.74
N PHE A 66 -4.84 -5.23 11.84
CA PHE A 66 -5.50 -3.93 11.97
C PHE A 66 -6.80 -3.99 12.78
N LYS A 67 -7.32 -5.20 13.05
CA LYS A 67 -8.55 -5.42 13.82
C LYS A 67 -8.57 -6.83 14.45
N ASN A 68 -8.84 -6.93 15.75
CA ASN A 68 -8.82 -8.20 16.50
C ASN A 68 -9.98 -9.16 16.18
N SER A 69 -11.15 -8.64 15.85
CA SER A 69 -12.33 -9.43 15.48
C SER A 69 -13.37 -8.55 14.79
N SER A 70 -14.43 -9.11 14.22
CA SER A 70 -15.49 -8.32 13.54
C SER A 70 -16.09 -7.19 14.39
N ASN A 71 -16.15 -7.37 15.71
CA ASN A 71 -16.65 -6.37 16.67
C ASN A 71 -15.56 -5.84 17.61
N GLY A 72 -14.29 -6.16 17.34
CA GLY A 72 -13.15 -5.78 18.17
C GLY A 72 -12.64 -4.38 17.87
N THR A 73 -11.72 -3.94 18.72
CA THR A 73 -10.98 -2.68 18.56
C THR A 73 -10.21 -2.65 17.24
N VAL A 74 -10.25 -1.50 16.57
CA VAL A 74 -9.45 -1.19 15.39
C VAL A 74 -8.19 -0.47 15.83
N PHE A 75 -7.04 -0.86 15.29
CA PHE A 75 -5.77 -0.22 15.62
C PHE A 75 -5.56 1.03 14.77
N SER A 76 -5.00 2.08 15.39
CA SER A 76 -4.52 3.26 14.67
C SER A 76 -3.13 3.00 14.10
N PHE A 77 -2.83 3.58 12.95
CA PHE A 77 -1.50 3.52 12.36
C PHE A 77 -1.10 4.89 11.80
N SER A 78 0.20 5.09 11.65
CA SER A 78 0.76 6.22 10.90
C SER A 78 1.82 5.69 9.94
N THR A 79 1.96 6.35 8.79
CA THR A 79 2.98 6.02 7.80
C THR A 79 3.52 7.32 7.22
N THR A 80 4.82 7.34 6.96
CA THR A 80 5.50 8.45 6.28
C THR A 80 6.47 7.85 5.29
N PHE A 81 6.42 8.32 4.05
CA PHE A 81 7.33 7.89 3.01
C PHE A 81 7.66 9.08 2.10
N VAL A 82 8.87 9.06 1.57
CA VAL A 82 9.34 10.00 0.57
C VAL A 82 9.41 9.25 -0.75
N PHE A 83 8.91 9.87 -1.81
CA PHE A 83 8.85 9.26 -3.13
C PHE A 83 9.20 10.28 -4.21
N VAL A 84 9.56 9.78 -5.39
CA VAL A 84 9.76 10.59 -6.59
C VAL A 84 9.01 9.92 -7.73
N ILE A 85 8.17 10.68 -8.43
CA ILE A 85 7.57 10.27 -9.70
C ILE A 85 8.27 11.07 -10.79
N ARG A 86 8.91 10.37 -11.73
CA ARG A 86 9.54 10.96 -12.89
C ARG A 86 8.76 10.53 -14.12
N SER A 87 8.24 11.47 -14.88
CA SER A 87 7.67 11.16 -16.18
C SER A 87 8.73 11.07 -17.27
N GLU A 88 8.51 10.18 -18.24
CA GLU A 88 9.23 10.12 -19.51
C GLU A 88 8.94 11.36 -20.37
N TYR A 89 7.72 11.91 -20.28
CA TYR A 89 7.26 13.05 -21.07
C TYR A 89 6.97 14.26 -20.17
N ALA A 90 7.40 15.45 -20.59
CA ALA A 90 7.25 16.67 -19.79
C ALA A 90 5.79 16.99 -19.41
N ASP A 91 4.85 16.74 -20.32
CA ASP A 91 3.44 17.15 -20.18
C ASP A 91 2.48 15.98 -19.94
N LEU A 92 3.00 14.76 -19.76
CA LEU A 92 2.16 13.56 -19.65
C LEU A 92 2.68 12.69 -18.52
N SER A 93 1.93 12.57 -17.43
CA SER A 93 2.21 11.62 -16.35
C SER A 93 1.01 10.72 -16.14
N ALA A 94 1.23 9.41 -16.06
CA ALA A 94 0.20 8.42 -15.81
C ALA A 94 0.81 7.10 -15.32
N HIS A 95 0.14 6.32 -14.47
CA HIS A 95 -1.16 6.59 -13.86
C HIS A 95 -1.03 7.12 -12.42
N GLY A 96 -0.08 6.58 -11.65
CA GLY A 96 0.16 7.00 -10.27
C GLY A 96 0.80 5.89 -9.42
N MET A 97 0.71 6.06 -8.10
CA MET A 97 1.07 5.03 -7.11
C MET A 97 0.05 5.02 -5.97
N ALA A 98 0.06 3.99 -5.13
CA ALA A 98 -0.77 3.93 -3.94
C ALA A 98 -0.02 3.36 -2.73
N PHE A 99 -0.31 3.87 -1.54
CA PHE A 99 -0.08 3.15 -0.29
C PHE A 99 -1.27 2.21 -0.06
N VAL A 100 -1.00 0.94 0.27
CA VAL A 100 -2.01 -0.12 0.28
C VAL A 100 -1.96 -0.92 1.57
N VAL A 101 -3.14 -1.16 2.15
CA VAL A 101 -3.38 -2.21 3.14
C VAL A 101 -4.31 -3.24 2.51
N ALA A 102 -3.86 -4.48 2.43
CA ALA A 102 -4.55 -5.57 1.75
C ALA A 102 -4.48 -6.86 2.58
N PRO A 103 -5.45 -7.78 2.42
CA PRO A 103 -5.49 -9.03 3.18
C PRO A 103 -4.39 -10.03 2.80
N THR A 104 -3.81 -9.90 1.60
CA THR A 104 -2.74 -10.76 1.10
C THR A 104 -1.62 -9.94 0.49
N ARG A 105 -0.41 -10.48 0.50
CA ARG A 105 0.70 -9.97 -0.33
C ARG A 105 0.49 -10.44 -1.75
N GLY A 106 0.82 -9.59 -2.71
CA GLY A 106 0.53 -9.83 -4.11
C GLY A 106 -0.95 -9.61 -4.42
N LEU A 107 -1.21 -9.00 -5.56
CA LEU A 107 -2.55 -8.68 -6.04
C LEU A 107 -2.74 -9.42 -7.38
N PRO A 108 -2.92 -10.76 -7.33
CA PRO A 108 -2.89 -11.59 -8.52
C PRO A 108 -4.03 -11.22 -9.47
N GLY A 109 -3.71 -11.12 -10.76
CA GLY A 109 -4.65 -10.72 -11.79
C GLY A 109 -5.06 -9.25 -11.73
N ALA A 110 -4.43 -8.43 -10.88
CA ALA A 110 -4.57 -6.99 -10.97
C ALA A 110 -3.91 -6.47 -12.26
N LEU A 111 -4.48 -5.41 -12.81
CA LEU A 111 -4.09 -4.81 -14.08
C LEU A 111 -3.35 -3.48 -13.87
N PRO A 112 -2.47 -3.10 -14.80
CA PRO A 112 -1.78 -1.82 -14.75
C PRO A 112 -2.76 -0.68 -15.05
N ARG A 113 -2.21 0.53 -15.23
CA ARG A 113 -2.94 1.71 -15.68
C ARG A 113 -3.97 2.23 -14.68
N GLN A 114 -5.23 2.38 -15.09
CA GLN A 114 -6.30 2.94 -14.28
C GLN A 114 -6.64 2.11 -13.03
N TYR A 115 -6.17 0.85 -12.98
CA TYR A 115 -6.38 -0.01 -11.81
C TYR A 115 -5.22 0.06 -10.80
N LEU A 116 -4.15 0.81 -11.09
CA LEU A 116 -2.97 1.00 -10.23
C LEU A 116 -2.30 -0.30 -9.76
N GLY A 117 -2.50 -1.41 -10.47
CA GLY A 117 -2.07 -2.72 -10.03
C GLY A 117 -2.84 -3.25 -8.81
N LEU A 118 -3.98 -2.66 -8.44
CA LEU A 118 -4.77 -3.09 -7.28
C LEU A 118 -5.94 -4.00 -7.65
N PHE A 119 -6.53 -3.75 -8.82
CA PHE A 119 -7.79 -4.36 -9.25
C PHE A 119 -7.73 -4.76 -10.72
N ASN A 120 -8.81 -5.33 -11.22
CA ASN A 120 -9.04 -5.59 -12.63
C ASN A 120 -10.48 -5.22 -13.02
N GLU A 121 -10.83 -5.48 -14.26
CA GLU A 121 -12.15 -5.17 -14.82
C GLU A 121 -13.32 -5.77 -14.03
N THR A 122 -13.13 -6.94 -13.40
CA THR A 122 -14.22 -7.68 -12.77
C THR A 122 -14.33 -7.44 -11.27
N ASN A 123 -13.25 -7.03 -10.60
CA ASN A 123 -13.24 -6.81 -9.16
C ASN A 123 -13.10 -5.33 -8.75
N ASN A 124 -12.92 -4.39 -9.67
CA ASN A 124 -12.84 -2.97 -9.32
C ASN A 124 -14.15 -2.48 -8.68
N GLY A 125 -14.05 -1.86 -7.50
CA GLY A 125 -15.20 -1.42 -6.70
C GLY A 125 -15.88 -2.52 -5.88
N ASN A 126 -15.37 -3.76 -5.91
CA ASN A 126 -15.92 -4.84 -5.11
C ASN A 126 -15.52 -4.69 -3.62
N ALA A 127 -16.52 -4.53 -2.76
CA ALA A 127 -16.33 -4.39 -1.31
C ALA A 127 -15.69 -5.63 -0.65
N THR A 128 -15.74 -6.81 -1.29
CA THR A 128 -15.11 -8.04 -0.78
C THR A 128 -13.61 -8.11 -1.07
N ASN A 129 -13.02 -7.14 -1.78
CA ASN A 129 -11.58 -7.09 -1.96
C ASN A 129 -10.85 -6.79 -0.64
N HIS A 130 -11.54 -6.10 0.29
CA HIS A 130 -10.99 -5.70 1.59
C HIS A 130 -9.66 -4.93 1.49
N VAL A 131 -9.50 -4.14 0.43
CA VAL A 131 -8.32 -3.29 0.20
C VAL A 131 -8.64 -1.85 0.63
N PHE A 132 -7.74 -1.27 1.41
CA PHE A 132 -7.67 0.17 1.63
C PHE A 132 -6.48 0.73 0.85
N ALA A 133 -6.68 1.82 0.11
CA ALA A 133 -5.63 2.46 -0.66
C ALA A 133 -5.70 3.98 -0.54
N LEU A 134 -4.53 4.61 -0.37
CA LEU A 134 -4.34 6.04 -0.55
C LEU A 134 -3.61 6.25 -1.88
N GLU A 135 -4.34 6.78 -2.85
CA GLU A 135 -3.85 7.00 -4.22
C GLU A 135 -3.16 8.34 -4.37
N ILE A 136 -2.03 8.32 -5.09
CA ILE A 136 -1.33 9.47 -5.61
C ILE A 136 -1.48 9.42 -7.14
N ASN A 137 -2.50 10.11 -7.64
CA ASN A 137 -2.84 10.14 -9.06
C ASN A 137 -2.01 11.21 -9.78
N THR A 138 -1.43 10.87 -10.92
CA THR A 138 -0.65 11.82 -11.74
C THR A 138 -1.27 12.11 -13.11
N ASN A 139 -2.42 11.52 -13.41
CA ASN A 139 -3.16 11.83 -14.62
C ASN A 139 -3.65 13.29 -14.56
N HIS A 140 -3.07 14.13 -15.41
CA HIS A 140 -3.47 15.53 -15.55
C HIS A 140 -4.82 15.72 -16.27
N VAL A 141 -5.44 14.64 -16.75
CA VAL A 141 -6.64 14.67 -17.59
C VAL A 141 -7.72 13.84 -16.89
N PHE A 142 -8.55 14.54 -16.11
CA PHE A 142 -9.75 14.07 -15.37
C PHE A 142 -9.47 13.13 -14.19
N ALA A 143 -9.56 13.67 -12.96
CA ALA A 143 -9.88 12.87 -11.78
C ALA A 143 -11.31 12.33 -11.93
N THR A 144 -11.48 11.22 -12.64
CA THR A 144 -12.78 10.54 -12.74
C THR A 144 -12.94 9.68 -11.49
N LYS A 145 -13.80 10.13 -10.58
CA LYS A 145 -14.20 9.41 -9.36
C LYS A 145 -14.91 8.12 -9.75
N MET A 146 -14.23 6.98 -9.62
CA MET A 146 -14.87 5.67 -9.72
C MET A 146 -15.64 5.38 -8.42
N ASN A 147 -16.88 4.93 -8.56
CA ASN A 147 -17.87 4.73 -7.49
C ASN A 147 -17.31 3.99 -6.25
N GLY A 148 -17.40 4.65 -5.08
CA GLY A 148 -17.27 4.01 -3.77
C GLY A 148 -16.42 4.79 -2.78
N LYS A 149 -17.04 5.71 -2.03
CA LYS A 149 -16.57 6.33 -0.77
C LYS A 149 -15.08 6.71 -0.58
N ALA A 150 -14.31 6.96 -1.64
CA ALA A 150 -13.08 7.73 -1.53
C ALA A 150 -13.44 9.23 -1.40
N GLN A 151 -13.09 9.83 -0.27
CA GLN A 151 -13.17 11.27 -0.09
C GLN A 151 -11.99 11.88 -0.85
N GLU A 152 -12.28 12.69 -1.87
CA GLU A 152 -11.27 13.36 -2.67
C GLU A 152 -10.45 14.27 -1.75
N LEU A 153 -9.12 14.18 -1.77
CA LEU A 153 -8.26 15.03 -0.94
C LEU A 153 -8.44 16.54 -1.24
N SER A 154 -8.98 16.88 -2.42
CA SER A 154 -9.38 18.25 -2.77
C SER A 154 -10.58 18.78 -1.97
N GLN A 155 -11.36 17.89 -1.36
CA GLN A 155 -12.55 18.19 -0.54
C GLN A 155 -12.22 18.27 0.96
N LEU A 156 -10.99 17.93 1.38
CA LEU A 156 -10.52 18.19 2.74
C LEU A 156 -10.18 19.69 2.87
N PRO A 157 -10.34 20.29 4.08
CA PRO A 157 -9.80 21.62 4.34
C PRO A 157 -8.32 21.62 3.94
N LYS A 158 -7.93 22.55 3.05
CA LYS A 158 -6.52 22.71 2.68
C LYS A 158 -5.74 22.99 3.95
N LEU A 159 -4.97 22.00 4.41
CA LEU A 159 -3.99 22.22 5.47
C LEU A 159 -3.03 23.30 4.97
N PRO A 160 -2.65 24.26 5.83
CA PRO A 160 -1.73 25.32 5.43
C PRO A 160 -0.47 24.69 4.86
N ARG A 161 -0.09 25.13 3.65
CA ARG A 161 1.22 24.78 3.08
C ARG A 161 2.27 25.30 4.03
N ILE A 162 2.95 24.41 4.75
CA ILE A 162 4.23 24.74 5.37
C ILE A 162 5.20 24.82 4.19
N GLY A 163 5.44 26.05 3.71
CA GLY A 163 6.47 26.32 2.72
C GLY A 163 7.82 25.86 3.27
N ALA A 164 8.66 25.33 2.38
CA ALA A 164 10.02 24.89 2.68
C ALA A 164 10.98 26.03 3.10
N ASP A 165 10.47 27.24 3.34
CA ASP A 165 11.26 28.45 3.60
C ASP A 165 11.48 28.75 5.09
N LYS A 166 11.21 27.78 5.99
CA LYS A 166 11.49 27.95 7.43
C LYS A 166 12.06 26.69 8.09
N ILE A 167 13.17 26.22 7.56
CA ILE A 167 14.15 25.45 8.34
C ILE A 167 15.49 26.19 8.21
N TYR A 168 15.71 27.12 9.14
CA TYR A 168 17.01 27.53 9.66
C TYR A 168 16.91 27.47 11.19
#